data_AF-A0A081S327-F1
#
_entry.id   AF-A0A081S327-F1
#
_cell.length_a   1.000
_cell.length_b   1.000
_cell.length_c   1.000
_cell.angle_alpha   90.00
_cell.angle_beta   90.00
_cell.angle_gamma   90.00
#
_symmetry.space_group_name_H-M   'P 1'
#
loop_
_entity.id
_entity.type
_entity.pdbx_description
1 polymer ?
#
loop_
_entity_poly.entity_id
_entity_poly.type
_entity_poly.pdbx_seq_one_letter_code
_entity_poly.pdbx_strand_id
1 'polypeptide(L)'
;MKIAVIGLGFVGLSLATVLGSKNYKVVGIDTDIKKIQKIENGIIPFSEPELQNILKLSLNKRLKISSDFEEINDCDFIFISVGTPQSTDGSIDLTNIKLVSKIIGKHIQNTIENFAKEVAKSLDD
;
A
#
# COMPACT_ATOMS: atom_id res chain seq x y z
N MET A 1 -0.67 14.66 -3.66
CA MET A 1 -1.15 13.70 -2.66
C MET A 1 -1.44 12.34 -3.28
N LYS A 2 -0.42 11.47 -3.27
CA LYS A 2 -0.50 10.03 -3.54
C LYS A 2 -0.38 9.30 -2.20
N ILE A 3 -1.23 8.29 -1.98
CA ILE A 3 -1.32 7.55 -0.73
C ILE A 3 -1.06 6.07 -1.01
N ALA A 4 -0.14 5.45 -0.28
CA ALA A 4 0.04 4.01 -0.27
C ALA A 4 -0.72 3.38 0.90
N VAL A 5 -1.36 2.23 0.67
CA VAL A 5 -1.97 1.41 1.71
C VAL A 5 -1.40 -0.01 1.59
N ILE A 6 -0.59 -0.43 2.57
CA ILE A 6 0.13 -1.70 2.56
C ILE A 6 -0.61 -2.73 3.44
N GLY A 7 -0.99 -3.85 2.83
CA GLY A 7 -1.80 -4.90 3.43
C GLY A 7 -3.27 -4.71 3.10
N LEU A 8 -3.79 -5.46 2.13
CA LEU A 8 -5.15 -5.38 1.62
C LEU A 8 -6.08 -6.40 2.29
N GLY A 9 -5.96 -6.50 3.60
CA GLY A 9 -6.98 -7.14 4.44
C GLY A 9 -8.23 -6.27 4.57
N PHE A 10 -9.10 -6.62 5.53
CA PHE A 10 -10.34 -5.87 5.78
C PHE A 10 -10.10 -4.37 5.94
N VAL A 11 -9.17 -3.98 6.82
CA VAL A 11 -8.88 -2.58 7.13
C VAL A 11 -8.29 -1.86 5.92
N GLY A 12 -7.22 -2.40 5.32
CA GLY A 12 -6.50 -1.73 4.25
C GLY A 12 -7.28 -1.62 2.94
N LEU A 13 -7.95 -2.70 2.51
CA LEU A 13 -8.75 -2.66 1.29
C LEU A 13 -9.93 -1.70 1.42
N SER A 14 -10.59 -1.67 2.58
CA SER A 14 -11.68 -0.72 2.84
C SER A 14 -11.19 0.72 2.79
N LEU A 15 -10.07 1.03 3.46
CA LEU A 15 -9.47 2.37 3.44
C LEU A 15 -9.05 2.78 2.02
N ALA A 16 -8.32 1.93 1.31
CA ALA A 16 -7.84 2.21 -0.05
C ALA A 16 -9.01 2.46 -1.02
N THR A 17 -10.07 1.65 -0.91
CA THR A 17 -11.30 1.79 -1.68
C THR A 17 -11.98 3.11 -1.41
N VAL A 18 -12.23 3.47 -0.15
CA VAL A 18 -12.92 4.72 0.19
C VAL A 18 -12.09 5.93 -0.25
N LEU A 19 -10.78 5.94 -0.01
CA LEU A 19 -9.90 7.03 -0.45
C LEU A 19 -9.89 7.19 -1.97
N GLY A 20 -9.80 6.09 -2.72
CA GLY A 20 -9.88 6.10 -4.19
C GLY A 20 -11.22 6.65 -4.68
N SER A 21 -12.33 6.31 -4.02
CA SER A 21 -13.66 6.82 -4.34
C SER A 21 -13.79 8.34 -4.12
N LYS A 22 -13.04 8.87 -3.14
CA LYS A 22 -12.96 10.30 -2.79
C LYS A 22 -11.93 11.07 -3.63
N ASN A 23 -11.48 10.48 -4.74
CA ASN A 23 -10.61 11.12 -5.74
C ASN A 23 -9.16 11.38 -5.29
N TYR A 24 -8.70 10.75 -4.20
CA TYR A 24 -7.27 10.68 -3.88
C TYR A 24 -6.58 9.68 -4.79
N LYS A 25 -5.31 9.94 -5.18
CA LYS A 25 -4.48 8.94 -5.86
C LYS A 25 -4.04 7.91 -4.81
N VAL A 26 -4.44 6.66 -4.99
CA VAL A 26 -4.17 5.58 -4.03
C VAL A 26 -3.50 4.41 -4.75
N VAL A 27 -2.48 3.85 -4.12
CA VAL A 27 -1.94 2.53 -4.47
C VAL A 27 -2.14 1.58 -3.28
N GLY A 28 -2.90 0.51 -3.51
CA GLY A 28 -3.03 -0.61 -2.57
C GLY A 28 -1.97 -1.65 -2.86
N ILE A 29 -1.18 -2.04 -1.85
CA ILE A 29 -0.07 -2.98 -1.99
C ILE A 29 -0.32 -4.22 -1.12
N ASP A 30 -0.19 -5.41 -1.69
CA ASP A 30 -0.22 -6.68 -0.95
C ASP A 30 0.79 -7.67 -1.57
N THR A 31 1.19 -8.70 -0.83
CA THR A 31 2.11 -9.73 -1.36
C THR A 31 1.35 -10.95 -1.91
N ASP A 32 0.07 -11.10 -1.58
CA ASP A 32 -0.77 -12.18 -2.09
C ASP A 32 -1.28 -11.86 -3.50
N ILE A 33 -0.59 -12.40 -4.50
CA ILE A 33 -0.91 -12.22 -5.93
C ILE A 33 -2.33 -12.70 -6.27
N LYS A 34 -2.81 -13.77 -5.63
CA LYS A 34 -4.17 -14.27 -5.88
C LYS A 34 -5.21 -13.30 -5.34
N LYS A 35 -4.95 -12.69 -4.18
CA LYS A 35 -5.79 -11.64 -3.60
C LYS A 35 -5.79 -10.40 -4.48
N ILE A 36 -4.62 -9.96 -4.96
CA ILE A 36 -4.49 -8.83 -5.88
C ILE A 36 -5.36 -9.03 -7.12
N GLN A 37 -5.21 -10.17 -7.81
CA GLN A 37 -5.97 -10.46 -9.02
C GLN A 37 -7.49 -10.43 -8.77
N LYS A 38 -7.95 -10.91 -7.61
CA LYS A 38 -9.38 -10.81 -7.24
C LYS A 38 -9.80 -9.34 -7.07
N ILE A 39 -9.02 -8.55 -6.33
CA ILE A 39 -9.33 -7.15 -6.06
C ILE A 39 -9.33 -6.35 -7.37
N GLU A 40 -8.37 -6.56 -8.27
CA GLU A 40 -8.31 -5.89 -9.57
C GLU A 40 -9.54 -6.20 -10.44
N ASN A 41 -10.10 -7.40 -10.32
CA ASN A 41 -11.36 -7.78 -10.97
C ASN A 41 -12.61 -7.26 -10.21
N GLY A 42 -12.43 -6.40 -9.22
CA GLY A 42 -13.51 -5.83 -8.42
C GLY A 42 -14.20 -6.84 -7.50
N ILE A 43 -13.49 -7.89 -7.08
CA ILE A 43 -13.98 -8.94 -6.17
C ILE A 43 -13.34 -8.74 -4.80
N ILE A 44 -14.17 -8.63 -3.76
CA ILE A 44 -13.71 -8.47 -2.37
C ILE A 44 -13.52 -9.86 -1.73
N PRO A 45 -12.40 -10.11 -1.04
CA PRO A 45 -12.11 -11.42 -0.43
C PRO A 45 -12.84 -11.67 0.91
N PHE A 46 -13.72 -10.76 1.34
CA PHE A 46 -14.48 -10.80 2.58
C PHE A 46 -15.88 -10.18 2.38
N SER A 47 -16.79 -10.44 3.32
CA SER A 47 -18.15 -9.88 3.29
C SER A 47 -18.16 -8.50 3.92
N GLU A 48 -18.32 -7.46 3.11
CA GLU A 48 -18.58 -6.10 3.56
C GLU A 48 -19.66 -5.49 2.64
N PRO A 49 -20.85 -5.13 3.18
CA PRO A 49 -21.93 -4.56 2.38
C PRO A 49 -21.48 -3.31 1.60
N GLU A 50 -21.95 -3.18 0.37
CA GLU A 50 -21.73 -2.02 -0.52
C GLU A 50 -20.29 -1.77 -0.99
N LEU A 51 -19.27 -2.28 -0.30
CA LEU A 51 -17.86 -2.01 -0.59
C LEU A 51 -17.46 -2.45 -2.00
N GLN A 52 -18.05 -3.53 -2.53
CA GLN A 52 -17.71 -4.04 -3.87
C GLN A 52 -18.06 -3.04 -4.98
N ASN A 53 -19.18 -2.31 -4.84
CA ASN A 53 -19.57 -1.30 -5.81
C ASN A 53 -18.62 -0.10 -5.74
N ILE A 54 -18.22 0.30 -4.53
CA ILE A 54 -17.27 1.38 -4.30
C ILE A 54 -15.88 0.99 -4.82
N LEU A 55 -15.46 -0.27 -4.65
CA LEU A 55 -14.20 -0.79 -5.17
C LEU A 55 -14.14 -0.66 -6.69
N LYS A 56 -15.16 -1.14 -7.40
CA LYS A 56 -15.24 -1.03 -8.87
C LYS A 56 -15.16 0.42 -9.34
N LEU A 57 -15.85 1.33 -8.66
CA LEU A 57 -15.78 2.77 -8.95
C LEU A 57 -14.37 3.33 -8.70
N SER A 58 -13.69 2.85 -7.66
CA SER A 58 -12.38 3.34 -7.25
C SER A 58 -11.27 2.87 -8.19
N LEU A 59 -11.32 1.59 -8.61
CA LEU A 59 -10.41 0.98 -9.59
C LEU A 59 -10.47 1.69 -10.93
N ASN A 60 -11.68 2.07 -11.37
CA ASN A 60 -11.87 2.84 -12.61
C ASN A 60 -11.48 4.32 -12.49
N LYS A 61 -11.03 4.78 -11.32
CA LYS A 61 -10.69 6.18 -11.05
C LYS A 61 -9.23 6.34 -10.66
N ARG A 62 -8.95 6.18 -9.37
CA ARG A 62 -7.70 6.64 -8.74
C ARG A 62 -7.10 5.60 -7.79
N LEU A 63 -7.65 4.39 -7.73
CA LEU A 63 -7.08 3.27 -7.00
C LEU A 63 -6.35 2.32 -7.96
N LYS A 64 -5.05 2.16 -7.75
CA LYS A 64 -4.23 1.11 -8.35
C LYS A 64 -4.00 0.00 -7.32
N ILE A 65 -3.98 -1.25 -7.74
CA ILE A 65 -3.52 -2.37 -6.91
C ILE A 65 -2.15 -2.81 -7.44
N SER A 66 -1.26 -3.21 -6.55
CA SER A 66 0.11 -3.61 -6.91
C SER A 66 0.66 -4.64 -5.93
N SER A 67 1.68 -5.38 -6.38
CA SER A 67 2.58 -6.16 -5.50
C SER A 67 3.97 -5.54 -5.38
N ASP A 68 4.22 -4.46 -6.12
CA ASP A 68 5.49 -3.77 -6.17
C ASP A 68 5.56 -2.68 -5.10
N PHE A 69 6.58 -2.76 -4.25
CA PHE A 69 6.85 -1.77 -3.21
C PHE A 69 7.54 -0.51 -3.74
N GLU A 70 8.09 -0.51 -4.96
CA GLU A 70 8.66 0.72 -5.56
C GLU A 70 7.60 1.83 -5.73
N GLU A 71 6.31 1.47 -5.79
CA GLU A 71 5.18 2.40 -5.85
C GLU A 71 5.05 3.35 -4.65
N ILE A 72 5.79 3.09 -3.56
CA ILE A 72 5.79 3.96 -2.38
C ILE A 72 6.72 5.16 -2.52
N ASN A 73 7.70 5.13 -3.44
CA ASN A 73 8.72 6.18 -3.58
C ASN A 73 8.10 7.54 -3.93
N ASP A 74 6.98 7.53 -4.64
CA ASP A 74 6.24 8.69 -5.11
C ASP A 74 4.96 8.96 -4.28
N CYS A 75 4.86 8.36 -3.08
CA CYS A 75 3.75 8.56 -2.15
C CYS A 75 4.06 9.61 -1.06
N ASP A 76 3.08 10.46 -0.76
CA ASP A 76 3.14 11.46 0.31
C ASP A 76 2.79 10.85 1.70
N PHE A 77 1.93 9.83 1.70
CA PHE A 77 1.50 9.11 2.91
C PHE A 77 1.55 7.61 2.70
N ILE A 78 1.96 6.86 3.72
CA ILE A 78 1.99 5.40 3.71
C ILE A 78 1.23 4.89 4.93
N PHE A 79 0.14 4.16 4.71
CA PHE A 79 -0.59 3.43 5.75
C PHE A 79 -0.13 1.98 5.79
N ILE A 80 0.23 1.48 6.97
CA ILE A 80 0.54 0.08 7.21
C ILE A 80 -0.67 -0.57 7.90
N SER A 81 -1.34 -1.49 7.19
CA SER A 81 -2.54 -2.20 7.65
C SER A 81 -2.41 -3.72 7.51
N VAL A 82 -1.17 -4.23 7.67
CA VAL A 82 -0.89 -5.66 7.70
C VAL A 82 -1.41 -6.31 8.99
N GLY A 83 -1.65 -7.61 8.94
CA GLY A 83 -2.16 -8.36 10.09
C GLY A 83 -1.14 -8.44 11.24
N THR A 84 -1.63 -8.24 12.45
CA THR A 84 -0.92 -8.44 13.72
C THR A 84 -1.67 -9.51 14.54
N PRO A 85 -1.56 -10.80 14.15
CA PRO A 85 -2.28 -11.86 14.85
C PRO A 85 -1.79 -11.99 16.30
N GLN A 86 -2.59 -12.66 17.12
CA GLN A 86 -2.18 -13.03 18.47
C GLN A 86 -1.26 -14.26 18.43
N SER A 87 -0.16 -14.21 19.17
CA SER A 87 0.77 -15.32 19.40
C SER A 87 0.18 -16.35 20.36
N THR A 88 0.80 -17.54 20.46
CA THR A 88 0.35 -18.63 21.34
C THR A 88 0.32 -18.27 22.83
N ASP A 89 1.14 -17.29 23.25
CA ASP A 89 1.21 -16.78 24.62
C ASP A 89 0.27 -15.58 24.87
N GLY A 90 -0.56 -15.21 23.89
CA GLY A 90 -1.48 -14.09 23.97
C GLY A 90 -0.88 -12.74 23.57
N SER A 91 0.42 -12.66 23.29
CA SER A 91 1.09 -11.44 22.84
C SER A 91 0.72 -11.07 21.38
N ILE A 92 1.04 -9.84 20.97
CA ILE A 92 0.80 -9.39 19.58
C ILE A 92 2.00 -9.76 18.72
N ASP A 93 1.79 -10.47 17.61
CA ASP A 93 2.81 -10.70 16.61
C ASP A 93 2.99 -9.45 15.72
N LEU A 94 4.14 -8.80 15.85
CA LEU A 94 4.53 -7.60 15.10
C LEU A 94 5.46 -7.89 13.92
N THR A 95 5.65 -9.16 13.54
CA THR A 95 6.59 -9.57 12.48
C THR A 95 6.31 -8.85 11.17
N ASN A 96 5.03 -8.79 10.75
CA ASN A 96 4.64 -8.12 9.50
C ASN A 96 4.88 -6.61 9.56
N ILE A 97 4.59 -5.96 10.69
CA ILE A 97 4.84 -4.53 10.88
C ILE A 97 6.33 -4.24 10.73
N LYS A 98 7.19 -4.98 11.45
CA LYS A 98 8.64 -4.81 11.38
C LYS A 98 9.19 -5.03 9.97
N LEU A 99 8.69 -6.05 9.27
CA LEU A 99 9.08 -6.34 7.89
C LEU A 99 8.75 -5.17 6.96
N VAL A 100 7.50 -4.70 6.98
CA VAL A 100 7.06 -3.59 6.13
C VAL A 100 7.80 -2.30 6.48
N SER A 101 7.99 -1.98 7.76
CA SER A 101 8.76 -0.82 8.18
C SER A 101 10.20 -0.85 7.66
N LYS A 102 10.85 -2.03 7.65
CA LYS A 102 12.20 -2.19 7.09
C LYS A 102 12.22 -1.97 5.58
N ILE A 103 11.22 -2.47 4.86
CA ILE A 103 11.08 -2.26 3.41
C ILE A 103 10.93 -0.77 3.13
N ILE A 104 9.98 -0.09 3.78
CA ILE A 104 9.76 1.35 3.63
C ILE A 104 11.05 2.13 3.91
N GLY A 105 11.74 1.82 5.02
CA GLY A 105 13.01 2.48 5.37
C GLY A 105 14.06 2.36 4.26
N LYS A 106 14.19 1.18 3.63
CA LYS A 106 15.11 0.96 2.52
C LYS A 106 14.76 1.81 1.29
N HIS A 107 13.48 1.89 0.93
CA HIS A 107 13.02 2.70 -0.21
C HIS A 107 13.22 4.22 0.03
N ILE A 108 12.93 4.70 1.24
CA ILE A 108 13.19 6.10 1.62
C ILE A 108 14.69 6.40 1.55
N GLN A 109 15.54 5.51 2.08
CA GLN A 109 16.99 5.66 2.01
C GLN A 109 17.48 5.73 0.56
N ASN A 110 17.04 4.81 -0.30
CA ASN A 110 17.41 4.80 -1.72
C ASN A 110 17.00 6.11 -2.42
N THR A 111 15.80 6.62 -2.13
CA THR A 111 15.31 7.89 -2.69
C THR A 111 16.23 9.06 -2.30
N ILE A 112 16.63 9.13 -1.03
CA ILE A 112 17.55 10.16 -0.53
C ILE A 112 18.93 10.03 -1.19
N GLU A 113 19.48 8.82 -1.30
CA GLU A 113 20.79 8.59 -1.92
C GLU A 113 20.79 8.94 -3.41
N ASN A 114 19.71 8.63 -4.13
CA ASN A 114 19.55 8.97 -5.54
C ASN A 114 19.48 10.49 -5.72
N PHE A 115 18.68 11.18 -4.91
CA PHE A 115 18.61 12.63 -4.92
C PHE A 115 19.98 13.28 -4.64
N ALA A 116 20.71 12.80 -3.64
CA ALA A 116 22.05 13.30 -3.33
C ALA A 116 23.04 13.12 -4.50
N LYS A 117 22.98 11.98 -5.21
CA LYS A 117 23.81 11.72 -6.40
C LYS A 117 23.45 12.64 -7.57
N GLU A 118 22.17 12.93 -7.78
CA GLU A 118 21.72 13.86 -8.83
C GLU A 118 22.20 15.28 -8.55
N VAL A 119 22.09 15.76 -7.31
CA VAL A 119 22.61 17.07 -6.89
C VAL A 119 24.13 17.14 -7.07
N ALA A 120 24.87 16.11 -6.65
CA ALA A 120 26.32 16.09 -6.81
C ALA A 120 26.75 16.21 -8.29
N LYS A 121 26.10 15.46 -9.19
CA LYS A 121 26.38 15.55 -10.64
C LYS A 121 26.14 16.96 -11.19
N SER A 122 25.07 17.62 -10.75
CA SER A 122 24.74 18.97 -11.23
C SER A 122 25.70 20.07 -10.76
N LEU A 123 26.59 19.79 -9.80
CA LEU A 123 27.61 20.72 -9.33
C LEU A 123 28.95 20.54 -10.05
N ASP A 124 29.15 19.40 -10.73
CA ASP A 124 30.36 19.08 -11.49
C ASP A 124 30.28 19.49 -12.98
N ASP A 125 29.10 19.92 -13.44
CA ASP A 125 28.81 20.47 -14.79
C ASP A 125 28.77 22.02 -14.78
#